data_AF-A0A7W9L7Z7-F1
#
_entry.id   AF-A0A7W9L7Z7-F1
#
_cell.length_a   1.000
_cell.length_b   1.000
_cell.length_c   1.000
_cell.angle_alpha   90.00
_cell.angle_beta   90.00
_cell.angle_gamma   90.00
#
_symmetry.space_group_name_H-M   'P 1'
#
loop_
_entity.id
_entity.type
_entity.pdbx_description
1 polymer ?
#
loop_
_entity_poly.entity_id
_entity_poly.type
_entity_poly.pdbx_seq_one_letter_code
_entity_poly.pdbx_strand_id
1 'polypeptide(L)'
;MEWFFLPWSLMAYLTVGFDPTGWHGTEQHWYEPPGPAEKWLIETVYETVAAETRCTRCGAPLERPRLRADAWPVRVATRCRSTARHRHRADVFRTPDGLHTDPLTRA
;
A
#
# COMPACT_ATOMS: atom_id res chain seq x y z
N MET A 1 38.96 34.99 7.36
CA MET A 1 38.06 34.32 8.33
C MET A 1 36.80 35.16 8.35
N GLU A 2 35.92 34.90 7.40
CA GLU A 2 34.76 35.74 7.11
C GLU A 2 33.51 34.92 7.34
N TRP A 3 32.67 35.44 8.25
CA TRP A 3 31.44 34.82 8.69
C TRP A 3 30.37 35.05 7.63
N PHE A 4 29.95 33.99 6.95
CA PHE A 4 28.83 34.05 6.02
C PHE A 4 27.52 34.18 6.80
N PHE A 5 27.04 35.42 6.91
CA PHE A 5 25.66 35.71 7.29
C PHE A 5 24.74 35.29 6.15
N LEU A 6 23.99 34.21 6.34
CA LEU A 6 22.90 33.82 5.44
C LEU A 6 21.78 34.89 5.53
N PRO A 7 21.22 35.34 4.39
CA PRO A 7 20.17 36.34 4.39
C PRO A 7 18.86 35.77 4.99
N TRP A 8 18.24 36.58 5.85
CA TRP A 8 16.97 36.36 6.57
C TRP A 8 15.82 35.83 5.69
N SER A 9 15.90 36.02 4.37
CA SER A 9 14.92 35.59 3.38
C SER A 9 14.67 34.07 3.36
N LEU A 10 15.61 33.24 3.86
CA LEU A 10 15.42 31.78 3.93
C LEU A 10 14.51 31.33 5.10
N MET A 11 14.33 32.17 6.13
CA MET A 11 13.47 31.82 7.28
C MET A 11 11.98 32.08 7.02
N ALA A 12 11.64 32.91 6.03
CA ALA A 12 10.24 33.19 5.68
C ALA A 12 9.53 32.00 5.00
N TYR A 13 10.27 31.05 4.42
CA TYR A 13 9.71 29.81 3.87
C TYR A 13 9.42 28.74 4.93
N LEU A 14 9.95 28.89 6.15
CA LEU A 14 9.76 27.96 7.25
C LEU A 14 8.67 28.41 8.25
N THR A 15 8.07 29.59 8.04
CA THR A 15 7.05 30.16 8.93
C THR A 15 5.73 30.43 8.22
N VAL A 16 5.42 29.72 7.13
CA VAL A 16 4.04 29.68 6.62
C VAL A 16 3.19 28.99 7.68
N GLY A 17 2.23 29.75 8.19
CA GLY A 17 1.56 29.54 9.45
C GLY A 17 0.95 28.16 9.61
N PHE A 18 1.14 27.63 10.83
CA PHE A 18 0.31 26.57 11.39
C PHE A 18 -1.09 27.17 11.60
N ASP A 19 -1.98 26.96 10.63
CA ASP A 19 -3.40 27.29 10.78
C ASP A 19 -4.03 26.25 11.73
N PRO A 20 -4.46 26.62 12.96
CA PRO A 20 -5.05 25.67 13.89
C PRO A 20 -6.52 25.35 13.56
N THR A 21 -7.09 25.94 12.50
CA THR A 21 -8.50 25.79 12.12
C THR A 21 -8.75 24.86 10.93
N GLY A 22 -7.73 24.15 10.44
CA GLY A 22 -7.85 23.15 9.38
C GLY A 22 -8.27 21.75 9.85
N TRP A 23 -9.04 21.61 10.94
CA TRP A 23 -9.71 20.34 11.26
C TRP A 23 -10.97 20.18 10.40
N HIS A 24 -10.79 20.11 9.08
CA HIS A 24 -11.82 19.60 8.18
C HIS A 24 -11.51 18.15 7.83
N GLY A 25 -11.97 17.27 8.72
CA GLY A 25 -12.40 15.91 8.43
C GLY A 25 -11.54 15.09 7.47
N THR A 26 -10.47 14.47 7.98
CA THR A 26 -10.06 13.16 7.46
C THR A 26 -11.06 12.11 7.93
N GLU A 27 -12.30 12.20 7.44
CA GLU A 27 -13.23 11.08 7.44
C GLU A 27 -12.71 10.06 6.44
N GLN A 28 -11.77 9.23 6.90
CA GLN A 28 -11.83 7.79 6.77
C GLN A 28 -12.70 7.24 5.59
N HIS A 29 -12.18 7.33 4.37
CA HIS A 29 -12.69 6.65 3.16
C HIS A 29 -12.53 5.11 3.23
N TRP A 30 -12.58 4.49 4.42
CA TRP A 30 -12.48 3.04 4.59
C TRP A 30 -13.66 2.30 3.94
N TYR A 31 -14.77 2.98 3.69
CA TYR A 31 -15.98 2.41 3.11
C TYR A 31 -16.11 2.59 1.59
N GLU A 32 -15.26 3.38 0.94
CA GLU A 32 -15.31 3.51 -0.52
C GLU A 32 -14.71 2.24 -1.14
N PRO A 33 -15.46 1.44 -1.92
CA PRO A 33 -14.89 0.30 -2.58
C PRO A 33 -13.89 0.74 -3.66
N PRO A 34 -12.80 0.00 -3.90
CA PRO A 34 -11.87 0.31 -4.98
C PRO A 34 -12.58 0.33 -6.34
N GLY A 35 -12.21 1.31 -7.16
CA GLY A 35 -12.73 1.46 -8.52
C GLY A 35 -12.29 0.29 -9.42
N PRO A 36 -12.93 0.12 -10.60
CA PRO A 36 -12.59 -0.96 -11.53
C PRO A 36 -11.11 -0.95 -11.98
N ALA A 37 -10.54 0.23 -12.22
CA ALA A 37 -9.14 0.38 -12.61
C ALA A 37 -8.18 -0.01 -11.48
N GLU A 38 -8.49 0.37 -10.23
CA GLU A 38 -7.70 0.01 -9.05
C GLU A 38 -7.75 -1.50 -8.82
N LYS A 39 -8.93 -2.12 -8.93
CA LYS A 39 -9.09 -3.58 -8.84
C LYS A 39 -8.25 -4.30 -9.88
N TRP A 40 -8.34 -3.87 -11.14
CA TRP A 40 -7.57 -4.47 -12.24
C TRP A 40 -6.05 -4.32 -12.04
N LEU A 41 -5.60 -3.15 -11.56
CA LEU A 41 -4.20 -2.91 -11.26
C LEU A 41 -3.70 -3.81 -10.13
N ILE A 42 -4.47 -3.92 -9.04
CA ILE A 42 -4.15 -4.81 -7.91
C ILE A 42 -4.10 -6.27 -8.36
N GLU A 43 -5.07 -6.72 -9.17
CA GLU A 43 -5.08 -8.07 -9.75
C GLU A 43 -3.80 -8.34 -10.54
N THR A 44 -3.46 -7.45 -11.47
CA THR A 44 -2.29 -7.61 -12.35
C THR A 44 -0.99 -7.66 -11.54
N VAL A 45 -0.81 -6.74 -10.59
CA VAL A 45 0.39 -6.69 -9.74
C VAL A 45 0.54 -7.99 -8.95
N TYR A 46 -0.52 -8.43 -8.27
CA TYR A 46 -0.42 -9.61 -7.41
C TYR A 46 -0.35 -10.91 -8.19
N GLU A 47 -0.91 -10.98 -9.40
CA GLU A 47 -0.68 -12.11 -10.31
C GLU A 47 0.81 -12.26 -10.66
N THR A 48 1.48 -11.17 -11.03
CA THR A 48 2.93 -11.17 -11.27
C THR A 48 3.71 -11.55 -10.02
N VAL A 49 3.41 -10.90 -8.88
CA VAL A 49 4.08 -11.20 -7.60
C VAL A 49 3.91 -12.68 -7.23
N ALA A 50 2.71 -13.25 -7.37
CA ALA A 50 2.47 -14.66 -7.06
C ALA A 50 3.16 -15.62 -8.03
N ALA A 51 3.33 -15.25 -9.30
CA ALA A 51 4.08 -16.04 -10.27
C ALA A 51 5.58 -16.10 -9.94
N GLU A 52 6.14 -15.02 -9.41
CA GLU A 52 7.56 -14.91 -9.05
C GLU A 52 7.86 -15.38 -7.62
N THR A 53 6.88 -15.33 -6.73
CA THR A 53 7.03 -15.68 -5.32
C THR A 53 6.81 -17.18 -5.08
N ARG A 54 7.62 -17.75 -4.17
CA ARG A 54 7.44 -19.11 -3.66
C ARG A 54 7.08 -19.10 -2.19
N CYS A 55 6.37 -20.12 -1.75
CA CYS A 55 6.05 -20.29 -0.34
C CYS A 55 7.33 -20.45 0.48
N THR A 56 7.56 -19.55 1.43
CA THR A 56 8.74 -19.59 2.32
C THR A 56 8.81 -20.85 3.19
N ARG A 57 7.69 -21.54 3.40
CA ARG A 57 7.63 -22.77 4.21
C ARG A 57 7.93 -24.04 3.42
N CYS A 58 7.41 -24.18 2.21
CA CYS A 58 7.50 -25.43 1.44
C CYS A 58 8.12 -25.28 0.05
N GLY A 59 8.53 -24.08 -0.35
CA GLY A 59 9.11 -23.79 -1.67
C GLY A 59 8.13 -23.91 -2.85
N ALA A 60 6.90 -24.36 -2.61
CA ALA A 60 5.91 -24.50 -3.69
C ALA A 60 5.50 -23.14 -4.27
N PRO A 61 5.23 -23.07 -5.59
CA PRO A 61 4.73 -21.85 -6.22
C PRO A 61 3.36 -21.45 -5.65
N LEU A 62 3.05 -20.16 -5.70
CA LEU A 62 1.76 -19.66 -5.29
C LEU A 62 0.69 -19.89 -6.38
N GLU A 63 -0.56 -19.95 -5.95
CA GLU A 63 -1.73 -19.94 -6.82
C GLU A 63 -2.07 -18.51 -7.25
N ARG A 64 -2.96 -18.39 -8.23
CA ARG A 64 -3.53 -17.10 -8.62
C ARG A 64 -4.19 -16.43 -7.40
N PRO A 65 -3.80 -15.21 -7.03
CA PRO A 65 -4.40 -14.52 -5.90
C PRO A 65 -5.85 -14.17 -6.12
N ARG A 66 -6.57 -13.98 -5.02
CA ARG A 66 -7.96 -13.53 -5.00
C ARG A 66 -8.06 -12.27 -4.15
N LEU A 67 -8.74 -11.28 -4.69
CA LEU A 67 -8.98 -10.02 -4.02
C LEU A 67 -10.27 -10.10 -3.18
N ARG A 68 -10.21 -9.53 -1.98
CA ARG A 68 -11.37 -9.13 -1.18
C ARG A 68 -11.38 -7.60 -1.19
N ALA A 69 -12.15 -7.06 -2.13
CA ALA A 69 -12.11 -5.67 -2.56
C ALA A 69 -13.48 -5.00 -2.40
N ASP A 70 -14.18 -5.31 -1.31
CA ASP A 70 -15.44 -4.71 -0.89
C ASP A 70 -15.24 -3.39 -0.13
N ALA A 71 -14.03 -3.15 0.39
CA ALA A 71 -13.62 -1.94 1.10
C ALA A 71 -12.10 -1.79 1.07
N TRP A 72 -11.59 -0.63 1.48
CA TRP A 72 -10.18 -0.44 1.81
C TRP A 72 -9.90 -0.86 3.27
N PRO A 73 -8.73 -1.45 3.57
CA PRO A 73 -7.71 -1.92 2.64
C PRO A 73 -8.15 -3.15 1.84
N VAL A 74 -7.69 -3.25 0.59
CA VAL A 74 -7.97 -4.42 -0.25
C VAL A 74 -7.10 -5.57 0.22
N ARG A 75 -7.74 -6.65 0.69
CA ARG A 75 -7.01 -7.84 1.12
C ARG A 75 -6.80 -8.78 -0.05
N VAL A 76 -5.55 -9.10 -0.32
CA VAL A 76 -5.17 -10.10 -1.32
C VAL A 76 -4.84 -11.39 -0.60
N ALA A 77 -5.45 -12.50 -1.03
CA ALA A 77 -5.20 -13.81 -0.47
C ALA A 77 -4.85 -14.82 -1.56
N THR A 78 -3.83 -15.64 -1.31
CA THR A 78 -3.50 -16.80 -2.15
C THR A 78 -3.11 -17.99 -1.30
N ARG A 79 -2.91 -19.15 -1.94
CA ARG A 79 -2.40 -20.37 -1.32
C ARG A 79 -1.23 -20.90 -2.14
N CYS A 80 -0.32 -21.61 -1.50
CA CYS A 80 0.70 -22.35 -2.25
C CYS A 80 0.12 -23.64 -2.84
N ARG A 81 0.72 -24.13 -3.92
CA ARG A 81 0.29 -25.37 -4.62
C ARG A 81 0.67 -26.68 -3.92
N SER A 82 1.25 -26.63 -2.72
CA SER A 82 1.56 -27.84 -1.95
C SER A 82 0.29 -28.51 -1.41
N THR A 83 0.41 -29.77 -1.01
CA THR A 83 -0.68 -30.54 -0.37
C THR A 83 -1.20 -29.88 0.91
N ALA A 84 -0.32 -29.25 1.70
CA ALA A 84 -0.68 -28.53 2.91
C ALA A 84 -1.38 -27.18 2.66
N ARG A 85 -1.33 -26.64 1.43
CA ARG A 85 -2.03 -25.40 1.01
C ARG A 85 -1.84 -24.21 1.97
N HIS A 86 -0.60 -23.87 2.30
CA HIS A 86 -0.29 -22.71 3.15
C HIS A 86 -0.91 -21.43 2.60
N ARG A 87 -1.46 -20.59 3.48
CA ARG A 87 -2.12 -19.35 3.12
C ARG A 87 -1.10 -18.22 3.06
N HIS A 88 -1.30 -17.33 2.10
CA HIS A 88 -0.55 -16.10 1.96
C HIS A 88 -1.50 -14.92 1.86
N ARG A 89 -1.13 -13.80 2.48
CA ARG A 89 -1.92 -12.58 2.51
C ARG A 89 -1.03 -11.37 2.29
N ALA A 90 -1.63 -10.35 1.71
CA ALA A 90 -1.09 -9.00 1.65
C ALA A 90 -2.26 -8.02 1.69
N ASP A 91 -1.98 -6.81 2.16
CA ASP A 91 -2.94 -5.73 2.17
C ASP A 91 -2.48 -4.65 1.18
N VAL A 92 -3.45 -3.99 0.54
CA VAL A 92 -3.21 -2.85 -0.33
C VAL A 92 -3.96 -1.66 0.20
N PHE A 93 -3.26 -0.56 0.35
CA PHE A 93 -3.78 0.69 0.88
C PHE A 93 -3.83 1.74 -0.22
N ARG A 94 -4.88 2.55 -0.18
CA ARG A 94 -4.93 3.81 -0.92
C ARG A 94 -4.23 4.88 -0.10
N THR A 95 -3.29 5.56 -0.71
CA THR A 95 -2.55 6.68 -0.12
C THR A 95 -2.68 7.91 -1.03
N PRO A 96 -2.38 9.13 -0.52
CA PRO A 96 -2.35 10.31 -1.38
C PRO A 96 -1.42 10.19 -2.58
N ASP A 97 -0.36 9.38 -2.47
CA ASP A 97 0.64 9.16 -3.51
C ASP A 97 0.29 8.00 -4.47
N GLY A 98 -0.82 7.29 -4.24
CA GLY A 98 -1.25 6.15 -5.04
C GLY A 98 -1.47 4.87 -4.22
N LEU A 99 -1.20 3.71 -4.82
CA LEU A 99 -1.38 2.41 -4.17
C LEU A 99 -0.12 1.98 -3.43
N HIS A 100 -0.26 1.68 -2.14
CA HIS A 100 0.78 1.03 -1.35
C HIS A 100 0.50 -0.47 -1.27
N THR A 101 1.44 -1.29 -1.75
CA THR A 101 1.30 -2.75 -1.83
C THR A 101 2.24 -3.45 -0.86
N ASP A 102 1.69 -4.21 0.08
CA ASP A 102 2.49 -5.07 0.97
C ASP A 102 2.97 -6.35 0.27
N PRO A 103 4.06 -6.98 0.75
CA PRO A 103 4.47 -8.27 0.24
C PRO A 103 3.48 -9.39 0.62
N LEU A 104 3.38 -10.42 -0.24
CA LEU A 104 2.67 -11.66 0.09
C LEU A 104 3.38 -12.43 1.21
N THR A 105 2.87 -12.30 2.43
CA THR A 105 3.41 -12.98 3.61
C THR A 105 2.57 -14.20 3.96
N ARG A 106 3.20 -15.19 4.62
CA ARG A 106 2.49 -16.38 5.08
C ARG A 106 1.57 -16.00 6.25
N ALA A 107 0.29 -16.35 6.15
CA ALA A 107 -0.73 -16.13 7.18
C ALA A 107 -1.05 -17.39 7.99
#